data_AF-A0AAE1WZ14-F1
#
_entry.id   AF-A0AAE1WZ14-F1
#
_cell.length_a   1.000
_cell.length_b   1.000
_cell.length_c   1.000
_cell.angle_alpha   90.00
_cell.angle_beta   90.00
_cell.angle_gamma   90.00
#
_symmetry.space_group_name_H-M   'P 1'
#
loop_
_entity.id
_entity.type
_entity.pdbx_description
1 polymer ?
#
loop_
_entity_poly.entity_id
_entity_poly.type
_entity_poly.pdbx_seq_one_letter_code
_entity_poly.pdbx_strand_id
1 'polypeptide(L)'
;MAEMLSNMAERLANLAAEMLLDYTGIQEKMETLRNDIQVLENRAADVLAVIEEEEMYNGKKRKREVEDWLEVEKLAERGKFSEGLFLEVCKTKGKPLVTTEWKSQRSLKQNLKTVWPWLMNDVDSRIGIYGMGGVGKTTLAMHMHNKLLNDPKFKGRVYWINVSQDSNIHKLQHDIASVVNLDLSSEDNENQRAAELFGGNALNGQCQ
;
A
#
# COMPACT_ATOMS: atom_id res chain seq x y z
N MET A 1 -35.90 9.35 -13.40
CA MET A 1 -34.66 9.74 -12.67
C MET A 1 -34.49 8.99 -11.35
N ALA A 2 -35.48 8.96 -10.45
CA ALA A 2 -35.37 8.25 -9.17
C ALA A 2 -35.09 6.73 -9.33
N GLU A 3 -35.79 6.08 -10.26
CA GLU A 3 -35.62 4.65 -10.55
C GLU A 3 -34.22 4.31 -11.10
N MET A 4 -33.67 5.18 -11.95
CA MET A 4 -32.32 5.05 -12.50
C MET A 4 -31.24 5.21 -11.43
N LEU A 5 -31.44 6.11 -10.47
CA LEU A 5 -30.54 6.30 -9.33
C LEU A 5 -30.61 5.10 -8.36
N SER A 6 -31.81 4.56 -8.11
CA SER A 6 -32.00 3.37 -7.26
C SER A 6 -31.27 2.15 -7.82
N ASN A 7 -31.40 1.91 -9.12
CA ASN A 7 -30.78 0.76 -9.81
C ASN A 7 -29.24 0.90 -9.84
N MET A 8 -28.73 2.12 -9.97
CA MET A 8 -27.29 2.39 -9.88
C MET A 8 -26.76 2.18 -8.45
N ALA A 9 -27.51 2.58 -7.42
CA ALA A 9 -27.15 2.35 -6.02
C ALA A 9 -27.11 0.85 -5.67
N GLU A 10 -28.09 0.08 -6.14
CA GLU A 10 -28.17 -1.37 -5.92
C GLU A 10 -27.01 -2.11 -6.59
N ARG A 11 -26.67 -1.75 -7.84
CA ARG A 11 -25.50 -2.31 -8.54
C ARG A 11 -24.18 -2.00 -7.83
N LEU A 12 -24.04 -0.79 -7.27
CA LEU A 12 -22.86 -0.43 -6.49
C LEU A 12 -22.79 -1.18 -5.17
N ALA A 13 -23.93 -1.39 -4.50
CA ALA A 13 -23.99 -2.18 -3.27
C ALA A 13 -23.62 -3.65 -3.52
N ASN A 14 -24.10 -4.25 -4.61
CA ASN A 14 -23.78 -5.63 -4.96
C ASN A 14 -22.30 -5.80 -5.34
N LEU A 15 -21.73 -4.88 -6.12
CA LEU A 15 -20.30 -4.90 -6.44
C LEU A 15 -19.42 -4.75 -5.18
N ALA A 16 -19.83 -3.89 -4.24
CA ALA A 16 -19.14 -3.72 -2.97
C ALA A 16 -19.24 -4.98 -2.11
N ALA A 17 -20.39 -5.66 -2.11
CA ALA A 17 -20.58 -6.92 -1.39
C ALA A 17 -19.73 -8.06 -1.97
N GLU A 18 -19.66 -8.18 -3.31
CA GLU A 18 -18.78 -9.16 -3.98
C GLU A 18 -17.30 -8.93 -3.65
N MET A 19 -16.83 -7.67 -3.73
CA MET A 19 -15.47 -7.32 -3.34
C MET A 19 -15.15 -7.64 -1.86
N LEU A 20 -16.14 -7.46 -0.97
CA LEU A 20 -16.00 -7.78 0.45
C LEU A 20 -15.92 -9.29 0.69
N LEU A 21 -16.75 -10.07 0.01
CA LEU A 21 -16.78 -11.54 0.14
C LEU A 21 -15.47 -12.18 -0.31
N ASP A 22 -14.90 -11.72 -1.42
CA ASP A 22 -13.59 -12.20 -1.89
C ASP A 22 -12.48 -11.86 -0.89
N TYR A 23 -12.50 -10.66 -0.32
CA TYR A 23 -11.53 -10.24 0.70
C TYR A 23 -11.65 -11.09 1.97
N THR A 24 -12.87 -11.32 2.49
CA THR A 24 -13.08 -12.15 3.69
C THR A 24 -12.65 -13.59 3.45
N GLY A 25 -12.94 -14.17 2.28
CA GLY A 25 -12.57 -15.55 1.97
C GLY A 25 -11.04 -15.75 1.85
N ILE A 26 -10.31 -14.75 1.37
CA ILE A 26 -8.84 -14.79 1.34
C ILE A 26 -8.27 -14.67 2.76
N GLN A 27 -8.82 -13.77 3.58
CA GLN A 27 -8.38 -13.59 4.97
C GLN A 27 -8.59 -14.86 5.81
N GLU A 28 -9.74 -15.52 5.70
CA GLU A 28 -10.01 -16.78 6.40
C GLU A 28 -9.03 -17.89 6.02
N LYS A 29 -8.72 -18.01 4.71
CA LYS A 29 -7.73 -18.99 4.22
C LYS A 29 -6.32 -18.68 4.72
N MET A 30 -5.94 -17.40 4.78
CA MET A 30 -4.67 -16.98 5.35
C MET A 30 -4.57 -17.31 6.84
N GLU A 31 -5.63 -17.07 7.59
CA GLU A 31 -5.66 -17.37 9.02
C GLU A 31 -5.60 -18.88 9.28
N THR A 32 -6.30 -19.66 8.45
CA THR A 32 -6.23 -21.12 8.48
C THR A 32 -4.80 -21.60 8.21
N LEU A 33 -4.16 -21.10 7.15
CA LEU A 33 -2.79 -21.47 6.79
C LEU A 33 -1.78 -21.08 7.89
N ARG A 34 -1.97 -19.92 8.52
CA ARG A 34 -1.14 -19.48 9.66
C ARG A 34 -1.23 -20.44 10.83
N ASN A 35 -2.45 -20.85 11.20
CA ASN A 35 -2.66 -21.80 12.28
C ASN A 35 -2.05 -23.17 11.96
N ASP A 36 -2.19 -23.64 10.73
CA ASP A 36 -1.62 -24.91 10.27
C ASP A 36 -0.08 -24.89 10.34
N ILE A 37 0.55 -23.79 9.91
CA ILE A 37 2.01 -23.61 10.01
C ILE A 37 2.45 -23.67 11.48
N GLN A 38 1.77 -22.97 12.38
CA GLN A 38 2.12 -22.96 13.81
C GLN A 38 2.03 -24.36 14.43
N VAL A 39 0.99 -25.12 14.07
CA VAL A 39 0.82 -26.51 14.52
C VAL A 39 1.96 -27.39 14.00
N LEU A 40 2.35 -27.24 12.73
CA LEU A 40 3.45 -28.00 12.15
C LEU A 40 4.80 -27.65 12.79
N GLU A 41 5.06 -26.37 13.08
CA GLU A 41 6.28 -25.93 13.79
C GLU A 41 6.36 -26.56 15.18
N ASN A 42 5.26 -26.55 15.95
CA ASN A 42 5.23 -27.18 17.27
C ASN A 42 5.48 -28.69 17.19
N ARG A 43 4.87 -29.37 16.22
CA ARG A 43 5.07 -30.81 16.02
C ARG A 43 6.49 -31.16 15.58
N ALA A 44 7.12 -30.32 14.76
CA ALA A 44 8.52 -30.49 14.37
C ALA A 44 9.43 -30.39 15.59
N ALA A 45 9.21 -29.38 16.45
CA ALA A 45 9.97 -29.20 17.70
C ALA A 45 9.82 -30.40 18.65
N ASP A 46 8.61 -30.94 18.81
CA ASP A 46 8.37 -32.14 19.63
C ASP A 46 9.15 -33.36 19.10
N VAL A 47 9.15 -33.57 17.78
CA VAL A 47 9.89 -34.69 17.15
C VAL A 47 11.40 -34.50 17.30
N LEU A 48 11.89 -33.27 17.14
CA LEU A 48 13.31 -32.95 17.31
C LEU A 48 13.79 -33.26 18.73
N ALA A 49 13.01 -32.90 19.75
CA ALA A 49 13.33 -33.18 21.15
C ALA A 49 13.43 -34.69 21.43
N VAL A 50 12.48 -35.48 20.93
CA VAL A 50 12.50 -36.96 21.08
C VAL A 50 13.73 -37.57 20.42
N ILE A 51 14.12 -37.04 19.25
CA ILE A 51 15.29 -37.51 18.52
C ILE A 51 16.57 -37.22 19.31
N GLU A 52 16.72 -36.00 19.84
CA GLU A 52 17.89 -35.61 20.64
C GLU A 52 18.01 -36.46 21.91
N GLU A 53 16.89 -36.74 22.58
CA GLU A 53 16.86 -37.62 23.75
C GLU A 53 17.34 -39.05 23.40
N GLU A 54 16.78 -39.66 22.35
CA GLU A 54 17.16 -41.00 21.90
C GLU A 54 18.65 -41.10 21.50
N GLU A 55 19.19 -40.09 20.81
CA GLU A 55 20.60 -40.06 20.44
C GLU A 55 21.52 -39.95 21.66
N MET A 56 21.12 -39.15 22.67
CA MET A 56 21.91 -38.92 23.88
C MET A 56 21.98 -40.15 24.78
N TYR A 57 20.88 -40.89 24.96
CA TYR A 57 20.84 -42.03 25.88
C TYR A 57 21.25 -43.36 25.25
N ASN A 58 20.95 -43.58 23.96
CA ASN A 58 21.12 -44.91 23.35
C ASN A 58 22.37 -45.04 22.46
N GLY A 59 23.11 -43.96 22.19
CA GLY A 59 24.30 -43.97 21.34
C GLY A 59 24.03 -44.42 19.89
N LYS A 60 22.76 -44.47 19.50
CA LYS A 60 22.31 -44.85 18.16
C LYS A 60 22.46 -43.63 17.26
N LYS A 61 23.01 -43.84 16.08
CA LYS A 61 23.04 -42.80 15.04
C LYS A 61 21.73 -42.79 14.28
N ARG A 62 21.24 -41.59 13.96
CA ARG A 62 20.09 -41.39 13.07
C ARG A 62 20.30 -42.00 11.69
N LYS A 63 19.19 -42.41 11.08
CA LYS A 63 19.17 -42.85 9.69
C LYS A 63 19.36 -41.65 8.76
N ARG A 64 19.91 -41.90 7.56
CA ARG A 64 20.05 -40.86 6.51
C ARG A 64 18.74 -40.11 6.23
N GLU A 65 17.62 -40.83 6.20
CA GLU A 65 16.30 -40.22 6.02
C GLU A 65 16.01 -39.14 7.05
N VAL A 66 16.36 -39.34 8.32
CA VAL A 66 16.11 -38.34 9.38
C VAL A 66 17.02 -37.12 9.21
N GLU A 67 18.26 -37.33 8.76
CA GLU A 67 19.21 -36.26 8.48
C GLU A 67 18.74 -35.37 7.31
N ASP A 68 18.18 -35.97 6.26
CA ASP A 68 17.62 -35.23 5.12
C ASP A 68 16.43 -34.34 5.56
N TRP A 69 15.61 -34.78 6.52
CA TRP A 69 14.48 -34.00 7.03
C TRP A 69 14.94 -32.79 7.86
N LEU A 70 15.99 -32.96 8.67
CA LEU A 70 16.65 -31.86 9.39
C LEU A 70 17.25 -30.81 8.45
N GLU A 71 17.73 -31.24 7.28
CA GLU A 71 18.24 -30.32 6.27
C GLU A 71 17.10 -29.51 5.63
N VAL A 72 15.95 -30.14 5.36
CA VAL A 72 14.74 -29.45 4.90
C VAL A 72 14.23 -28.44 5.95
N GLU A 73 14.30 -28.77 7.24
CA GLU A 73 13.93 -27.85 8.33
C GLU A 73 14.87 -26.63 8.41
N LYS A 74 16.18 -26.84 8.33
CA LYS A 74 17.17 -25.75 8.24
C LYS A 74 16.95 -24.87 7.01
N LEU A 75 16.56 -25.46 5.88
CA LEU A 75 16.20 -24.73 4.68
C LEU A 75 14.88 -23.95 4.85
N ALA A 76 13.91 -24.51 5.56
CA ALA A 76 12.66 -23.83 5.91
C ALA A 76 12.90 -22.64 6.84
N GLU A 77 13.77 -22.78 7.85
CA GLU A 77 14.20 -21.67 8.71
C GLU A 77 14.89 -20.56 7.92
N ARG A 78 15.78 -20.92 7.00
CA ARG A 78 16.43 -19.95 6.09
C ARG A 78 15.44 -19.32 5.10
N GLY A 79 14.37 -20.03 4.78
CA GLY A 79 13.27 -19.57 3.94
C GLY A 79 12.19 -18.79 4.69
N LYS A 80 12.32 -18.59 6.02
CA LYS A 80 11.39 -17.74 6.77
C LYS A 80 11.61 -16.29 6.34
N PHE A 81 10.65 -15.76 5.58
CA PHE A 81 10.54 -14.33 5.34
C PHE A 81 10.03 -13.69 6.64
N SER A 82 10.88 -12.92 7.33
CA SER A 82 10.53 -12.22 8.57
C SER A 82 9.32 -11.29 8.42
N GLU A 83 9.02 -10.86 7.19
CA GLU A 83 7.89 -9.99 6.86
C GLU A 83 6.79 -10.71 6.04
N GLY A 84 6.94 -12.01 5.77
CA GLY A 84 6.06 -12.78 4.88
C GLY A 84 5.99 -12.25 3.44
N LEU A 85 5.44 -13.05 2.51
CA LEU A 85 4.99 -12.54 1.20
C LEU A 85 3.66 -11.79 1.38
N PHE A 86 3.64 -10.81 2.29
CA PHE A 86 2.52 -9.90 2.40
C PHE A 86 2.70 -8.86 1.32
N LEU A 87 1.89 -8.97 0.26
CA LEU A 87 1.51 -7.77 -0.46
C LEU A 87 0.74 -6.94 0.57
N GLU A 88 1.43 -6.04 1.28
CA GLU A 88 0.79 -5.08 2.15
C GLU A 88 -0.05 -4.20 1.22
N VAL A 89 -1.29 -4.61 1.00
CA VAL A 89 -2.25 -3.84 0.23
C VAL A 89 -2.36 -2.52 0.96
N CYS A 90 -1.92 -1.47 0.29
CA CYS A 90 -2.01 -0.07 0.67
C CYS A 90 -3.38 0.27 1.24
N LYS A 91 -3.65 0.04 2.53
CA LYS A 91 -5.02 0.21 3.07
C LYS A 91 -5.52 1.63 2.86
N THR A 92 -4.61 2.61 2.77
CA THR A 92 -4.92 4.02 2.61
C THR A 92 -4.37 4.60 1.31
N LYS A 93 -5.23 5.23 0.51
CA LYS A 93 -4.85 5.99 -0.71
C LYS A 93 -4.10 7.31 -0.40
N GLY A 94 -4.04 7.71 0.87
CA GLY A 94 -3.53 8.98 1.37
C GLY A 94 -4.43 9.52 2.49
N LYS A 95 -4.10 10.69 3.03
CA LYS A 95 -4.85 11.32 4.13
C LYS A 95 -5.68 12.51 3.61
N PRO A 96 -6.98 12.61 3.89
CA PRO A 96 -7.81 13.70 3.39
C PRO A 96 -7.33 15.06 3.95
N LEU A 97 -7.36 16.07 3.09
CA LEU A 97 -7.03 17.45 3.46
C LEU A 97 -8.26 18.16 4.03
N VAL A 98 -8.04 19.06 4.98
CA VAL A 98 -9.10 19.94 5.48
C VAL A 98 -9.46 20.94 4.39
N THR A 99 -10.62 20.79 3.78
CA THR A 99 -11.11 21.71 2.74
C THR A 99 -12.06 22.72 3.35
N THR A 100 -11.84 24.01 3.09
CA THR A 100 -12.82 25.07 3.36
C THR A 100 -13.98 24.99 2.37
N GLU A 101 -15.19 25.36 2.79
CA GLU A 101 -16.31 25.52 1.87
C GLU A 101 -15.98 26.52 0.76
N TRP A 102 -16.11 26.07 -0.49
CA TRP A 102 -15.93 26.93 -1.64
C TRP A 102 -17.15 27.86 -1.77
N LYS A 103 -16.91 29.18 -1.82
CA LYS A 103 -17.95 30.23 -1.84
C LYS A 103 -19.11 29.97 -2.83
N SER A 104 -18.81 29.39 -3.99
CA SER A 104 -19.80 28.89 -4.97
C SER A 104 -19.62 27.41 -5.30
N GLN A 105 -20.39 26.53 -4.63
CA GLN A 105 -20.39 25.09 -4.92
C GLN A 105 -20.72 24.76 -6.39
N ARG A 106 -21.48 25.62 -7.09
CA ARG A 106 -21.83 25.42 -8.51
C ARG A 106 -20.60 25.50 -9.41
N SER A 107 -19.78 26.54 -9.21
CA SER A 107 -18.54 26.75 -9.98
C SER A 107 -17.52 25.64 -9.71
N LEU A 108 -17.39 25.21 -8.45
CA LEU A 108 -16.55 24.08 -8.08
C LEU A 108 -16.99 22.79 -8.79
N LYS A 109 -18.30 22.49 -8.76
CA LYS A 109 -18.86 21.29 -9.44
C LYS A 109 -18.62 21.33 -10.95
N GLN A 110 -18.72 22.49 -11.59
CA GLN A 110 -18.43 22.66 -13.02
C GLN A 110 -16.95 22.42 -13.32
N ASN A 111 -16.06 23.08 -12.59
CA ASN A 111 -14.60 22.91 -12.78
C ASN A 111 -14.17 21.46 -12.54
N LEU A 112 -14.70 20.81 -11.50
CA LEU A 112 -14.44 19.39 -11.24
C LEU A 112 -14.94 18.51 -12.40
N LYS A 113 -16.13 18.78 -12.96
CA LYS A 113 -16.63 18.01 -14.11
C LYS A 113 -15.75 18.17 -15.35
N THR A 114 -15.13 19.32 -15.54
CA THR A 114 -14.25 19.58 -16.68
C THR A 114 -12.88 18.93 -16.54
N VAL A 115 -12.25 19.03 -15.37
CA VAL A 115 -10.87 18.55 -15.15
C VAL A 115 -10.82 17.05 -14.84
N TRP A 116 -11.88 16.50 -14.25
CA TRP A 116 -11.91 15.09 -13.83
C TRP A 116 -11.64 14.08 -14.95
N PRO A 117 -12.21 14.21 -16.16
CA PRO A 117 -11.90 13.31 -17.26
C PRO A 117 -10.43 13.35 -17.67
N TRP A 118 -9.78 14.52 -17.62
CA TRP A 118 -8.36 14.66 -17.94
C TRP A 118 -7.49 13.93 -16.90
N LEU A 119 -7.84 14.08 -15.62
CA LEU A 119 -7.14 13.45 -14.51
C LEU A 119 -7.27 11.91 -14.51
N MET A 120 -8.37 11.38 -15.02
CA MET A 120 -8.66 9.93 -15.06
C MET A 120 -8.28 9.27 -16.38
N ASN A 121 -7.73 10.03 -17.33
CA ASN A 121 -7.26 9.51 -18.61
C ASN A 121 -5.75 9.25 -18.54
N ASP A 122 -5.30 8.09 -19.02
CA ASP A 122 -3.88 7.71 -19.02
C ASP A 122 -3.02 8.50 -20.03
N VAL A 123 -3.64 9.36 -20.85
CA VAL A 123 -2.95 10.15 -21.88
C VAL A 123 -2.29 11.42 -21.32
N ASP A 124 -2.88 12.05 -20.30
CA ASP A 124 -2.44 13.36 -19.80
C ASP A 124 -1.72 13.23 -18.45
N SER A 125 -0.39 13.24 -18.45
CA SER A 125 0.39 13.02 -17.21
C SER A 125 0.51 14.25 -16.30
N ARG A 126 0.10 15.46 -16.72
CA ARG A 126 0.32 16.72 -15.98
C ARG A 126 -0.80 17.73 -16.21
N ILE A 127 -1.32 18.32 -15.13
CA ILE A 127 -2.39 19.33 -15.18
C ILE A 127 -1.94 20.58 -14.43
N GLY A 128 -2.00 21.74 -15.09
CA GLY A 128 -1.74 23.05 -14.49
C GLY A 128 -3.03 23.83 -14.23
N ILE A 129 -3.19 24.37 -13.02
CA ILE A 129 -4.29 25.28 -12.66
C ILE A 129 -3.73 26.70 -12.53
N TYR A 130 -4.13 27.62 -13.39
CA TYR A 130 -3.62 28.99 -13.43
C TYR A 130 -4.74 30.04 -13.25
N GLY A 131 -4.37 31.28 -12.92
CA GLY A 131 -5.32 32.37 -12.67
C GLY A 131 -4.85 33.34 -11.58
N MET A 132 -5.59 34.43 -11.39
CA MET A 132 -5.29 35.51 -10.43
C MET A 132 -5.16 35.00 -8.97
N GLY A 133 -4.49 35.76 -8.11
CA GLY A 133 -4.38 35.44 -6.68
C GLY A 133 -5.75 35.36 -5.99
N GLY A 134 -5.91 34.46 -5.02
CA GLY A 134 -7.14 34.36 -4.21
C GLY A 134 -8.36 33.72 -4.88
N VAL A 135 -8.30 33.34 -6.16
CA VAL A 135 -9.43 32.73 -6.88
C VAL A 135 -9.74 31.27 -6.50
N GLY A 136 -8.99 30.68 -5.56
CA GLY A 136 -9.23 29.31 -5.07
C GLY A 136 -8.52 28.19 -5.82
N LYS A 137 -7.47 28.46 -6.60
CA LYS A 137 -6.72 27.43 -7.35
C LYS A 137 -6.27 26.25 -6.47
N THR A 138 -5.61 26.55 -5.36
CA THR A 138 -5.16 25.55 -4.37
C THR A 138 -6.34 24.83 -3.76
N THR A 139 -7.41 25.55 -3.43
CA THR A 139 -8.66 24.97 -2.90
C THR A 139 -9.27 23.96 -3.87
N LEU A 140 -9.16 24.19 -5.20
CA LEU A 140 -9.71 23.29 -6.22
C LEU A 140 -8.90 22.00 -6.26
N ALA A 141 -7.58 22.12 -6.24
CA ALA A 141 -6.67 20.98 -6.15
C ALA A 141 -6.89 20.15 -4.88
N MET A 142 -7.16 20.78 -3.72
CA MET A 142 -7.49 20.05 -2.48
C MET A 142 -8.79 19.25 -2.59
N HIS A 143 -9.83 19.82 -3.24
CA HIS A 143 -11.07 19.08 -3.48
C HIS A 143 -10.87 17.92 -4.45
N MET A 144 -10.02 18.08 -5.48
CA MET A 144 -9.65 16.99 -6.38
C MET A 144 -8.90 15.88 -5.65
N HIS A 145 -7.92 16.24 -4.82
CA HIS A 145 -7.19 15.32 -3.96
C HIS A 145 -8.13 14.47 -3.12
N ASN A 146 -9.04 15.11 -2.36
CA ASN A 146 -9.99 14.37 -1.52
C ASN A 146 -10.96 13.53 -2.34
N LYS A 147 -11.34 13.98 -3.54
CA LYS A 147 -12.19 13.19 -4.44
C LYS A 147 -11.45 11.95 -4.97
N LEU A 148 -10.16 12.06 -5.30
CA LEU A 148 -9.34 10.91 -5.71
C LEU A 148 -9.22 9.86 -4.60
N LEU A 149 -9.03 10.29 -3.36
CA LEU A 149 -8.98 9.38 -2.20
C LEU A 149 -10.27 8.58 -2.04
N ASN A 150 -11.42 9.20 -2.33
CA ASN A 150 -12.73 8.57 -2.18
C ASN A 150 -13.22 7.84 -3.45
N ASP A 151 -12.55 7.98 -4.59
CA ASP A 151 -13.01 7.35 -5.83
C ASP A 151 -12.53 5.89 -5.91
N PRO A 152 -13.44 4.91 -5.99
CA PRO A 152 -13.08 3.49 -6.03
C PRO A 152 -12.35 3.08 -7.31
N LYS A 153 -12.51 3.83 -8.42
CA LYS A 153 -11.85 3.53 -9.71
C LYS A 153 -10.38 3.89 -9.68
N PHE A 154 -9.99 4.88 -8.87
CA PHE A 154 -8.60 5.24 -8.69
C PHE A 154 -7.89 4.22 -7.79
N LYS A 155 -6.93 3.48 -8.35
CA LYS A 155 -6.18 2.43 -7.65
C LYS A 155 -4.82 2.89 -7.11
N GLY A 156 -4.42 4.13 -7.39
CA GLY A 156 -3.14 4.70 -6.96
C GLY A 156 -3.16 5.28 -5.55
N ARG A 157 -2.00 5.82 -5.15
CA ARG A 157 -1.86 6.70 -3.98
C ARG A 157 -1.86 8.16 -4.44
N VAL A 158 -2.36 9.05 -3.59
CA VAL A 158 -2.38 10.49 -3.80
C VAL A 158 -1.55 11.16 -2.73
N TYR A 159 -0.60 11.99 -3.15
CA TYR A 159 0.30 12.71 -2.28
C TYR A 159 0.07 14.21 -2.43
N TRP A 160 0.22 14.96 -1.34
CA TRP A 160 0.09 16.41 -1.31
C TRP A 160 1.38 17.03 -0.78
N ILE A 161 2.05 17.85 -1.61
CA ILE A 161 3.32 18.49 -1.30
C ILE A 161 3.19 19.97 -1.56
N ASN A 162 3.62 20.80 -0.61
CA ASN A 162 3.63 22.25 -0.75
C ASN A 162 5.03 22.72 -1.11
N VAL A 163 5.17 23.46 -2.21
CA VAL A 163 6.46 24.00 -2.66
C VAL A 163 6.41 25.51 -2.56
N SER A 164 7.28 26.08 -1.74
CA SER A 164 7.42 27.54 -1.60
C SER A 164 8.48 28.08 -2.57
N GLN A 165 8.49 29.40 -2.78
CA GLN A 165 9.41 30.04 -3.73
C GLN A 165 10.89 29.92 -3.30
N ASP A 166 11.14 29.83 -2.00
CA ASP A 166 12.45 29.65 -1.37
C ASP A 166 12.89 28.18 -1.29
N SER A 167 12.10 27.23 -1.83
CA SER A 167 12.48 25.82 -1.86
C SER A 167 13.62 25.56 -2.87
N ASN A 168 14.55 24.69 -2.48
CA ASN A 168 15.58 24.14 -3.36
C ASN A 168 15.28 22.67 -3.70
N ILE A 169 16.03 22.10 -4.64
CA ILE A 169 15.83 20.72 -5.12
C ILE A 169 15.98 19.73 -3.97
N HIS A 170 17.00 19.90 -3.13
CA HIS A 170 17.24 19.03 -1.98
C HIS A 170 16.05 18.98 -1.01
N LYS A 171 15.48 20.14 -0.65
CA LYS A 171 14.29 20.27 0.19
C LYS A 171 13.08 19.62 -0.47
N LEU A 172 12.86 19.87 -1.77
CA LEU A 172 11.76 19.24 -2.51
C LEU A 172 11.87 17.71 -2.53
N GLN A 173 13.07 17.17 -2.78
CA GLN A 173 13.31 15.73 -2.76
C GLN A 173 13.07 15.14 -1.37
N HIS A 174 13.51 15.84 -0.33
CA HIS A 174 13.21 15.44 1.05
C HIS A 174 11.71 15.48 1.36
N ASP A 175 11.00 16.54 0.97
CA ASP A 175 9.56 16.66 1.16
C ASP A 175 8.81 15.54 0.43
N ILE A 176 9.19 15.21 -0.81
CA ILE A 176 8.64 14.06 -1.55
C ILE A 176 8.92 12.76 -0.79
N ALA A 177 10.18 12.51 -0.44
CA ALA A 177 10.63 11.30 0.24
C ALA A 177 9.86 11.06 1.55
N SER A 178 9.69 12.12 2.35
CA SER A 178 8.94 12.07 3.61
C SER A 178 7.48 11.65 3.42
N VAL A 179 6.85 12.08 2.33
CA VAL A 179 5.44 11.79 2.04
C VAL A 179 5.26 10.38 1.46
N VAL A 180 6.29 9.83 0.79
CA VAL A 180 6.28 8.46 0.27
C VAL A 180 6.91 7.44 1.22
N ASN A 181 7.30 7.84 2.44
CA ASN A 181 8.02 7.05 3.44
C ASN A 181 9.34 6.45 2.92
N LEU A 182 10.11 7.24 2.16
CA LEU A 182 11.46 6.89 1.72
C LEU A 182 12.47 7.66 2.57
N ASP A 183 13.46 6.95 3.11
CA ASP A 183 14.59 7.57 3.80
C ASP A 183 15.69 7.93 2.78
N LEU A 184 16.05 9.21 2.73
CA LEU A 184 17.15 9.75 1.93
C LEU A 184 18.19 10.45 2.81
N SER A 185 18.23 10.16 4.12
CA SER A 185 19.10 10.87 5.07
C SER A 185 20.59 10.60 4.85
N SER A 186 20.94 9.47 4.23
CA SER A 186 22.33 9.08 3.94
C SER A 186 22.87 9.60 2.61
N GLU A 187 22.03 10.16 1.75
CA GLU A 187 22.39 10.53 0.38
C GLU A 187 22.23 12.05 0.15
N ASP A 188 23.35 12.75 -0.01
CA ASP A 188 23.39 14.21 -0.19
C ASP A 188 23.39 14.64 -1.67
N ASN A 189 23.69 13.73 -2.60
CA ASN A 189 23.76 14.06 -4.02
C ASN A 189 22.36 14.15 -4.65
N GLU A 190 21.98 15.33 -5.13
CA GLU A 190 20.66 15.56 -5.74
C GLU A 190 20.32 14.56 -6.87
N ASN A 191 21.29 14.12 -7.68
CA ASN A 191 21.02 13.16 -8.75
C ASN A 191 20.78 11.74 -8.23
N GLN A 192 21.51 11.33 -7.19
CA GLN A 192 21.33 10.01 -6.58
C GLN A 192 20.00 9.96 -5.84
N ARG A 193 19.66 11.00 -5.06
CA ARG A 193 18.34 11.18 -4.45
C ARG A 193 17.21 11.10 -5.47
N ALA A 194 17.36 11.74 -6.64
CA ALA A 194 16.37 11.68 -7.72
C ALA A 194 16.23 10.25 -8.30
N ALA A 195 17.34 9.53 -8.47
CA ALA A 195 17.34 8.16 -8.95
C ALA A 195 16.66 7.22 -7.94
N GLU A 196 16.90 7.40 -6.64
CA GLU A 196 16.22 6.65 -5.58
C GLU A 196 14.73 6.96 -5.53
N LEU A 197 14.33 8.22 -5.66
CA LEU A 197 12.91 8.60 -5.75
C LEU A 197 12.22 8.00 -6.99
N PHE A 198 12.95 7.87 -8.10
CA PHE A 198 12.44 7.24 -9.31
C PHE A 198 12.36 5.71 -9.19
N GLY A 199 13.35 5.09 -8.53
CA GLY A 199 13.46 3.65 -8.35
C GLY A 199 12.69 3.07 -7.16
N GLY A 200 12.35 3.88 -6.16
CA GLY A 200 11.84 3.49 -4.83
C GLY A 200 10.44 2.86 -4.77
N ASN A 201 9.86 2.46 -5.89
CA ASN A 201 8.61 1.69 -5.94
C ASN A 201 8.88 0.21 -6.28
N ALA A 202 9.65 -0.46 -5.43
CA ALA A 202 9.56 -1.90 -5.20
C ALA A 202 10.24 -2.21 -3.86
N LEU A 203 9.50 -2.80 -2.92
CA LEU A 203 9.97 -3.62 -1.77
C LEU A 203 9.91 -3.07 -0.33
N ASN A 204 9.57 -1.82 -0.02
CA ASN A 204 9.42 -1.45 1.40
C ASN A 204 7.95 -1.24 1.79
N GLY A 205 7.29 -2.38 2.03
CA GLY A 205 5.98 -2.48 2.67
C GLY A 205 6.05 -2.14 4.16
N GLN A 206 6.30 -0.87 4.46
CA GLN A 206 6.13 -0.34 5.81
C GLN A 206 5.07 0.77 5.79
N CYS A 207 3.80 0.37 5.89
CA CYS A 207 2.76 1.25 6.42
C CYS A 207 2.84 1.27 7.96
N GLN A 208 3.10 2.45 8.54
CA GLN A 208 2.73 2.77 9.93
C GLN A 208 1.25 3.11 10.03
#